data_AF-A0A397Y3R8-F1
#
_entry.id   AF-A0A397Y3R8-F1
#
_cell.length_a   1.000
_cell.length_b   1.000
_cell.length_c   1.000
_cell.angle_alpha   90.00
_cell.angle_beta   90.00
_cell.angle_gamma   90.00
#
_symmetry.space_group_name_H-M   'P 1'
#
loop_
_entity.id
_entity.type
_entity.pdbx_description
1 polymer ?
#
loop_
_entity_poly.entity_id
_entity_poly.type
_entity_poly.pdbx_seq_one_letter_code
_entity_poly.pdbx_strand_id
1 'polypeptide(L)'
;MVSEADDNKFTWVIKDFSSLQSRKIYSDEFFIGGCKWCLIAYPKGSKVDSLSLYLGVADHESLPLGWTRNAKFSLKLVNQFSDKSSILREATDWYNQKTPSFGFTKFLPLAKLHSKDGGFLVNDELKIVAEVHVLQVIGEAEGSQESVQLMKRTKMNGYGTGNKTVDVNGFQVSTSQVEYVRCIFEKHPDFASKVRSNNQHLKSTYMNVLLELIETLCQLPENLSDDDLSEASAAVLYLSQVGFKVDWLEKKLEEVKEKKKKMYTGKAQLQRMEEELQNLTKKCSDLEDLVKKQNVALSFSDVV
;
A
#
# COMPACT_ATOMS: atom_id res chain seq x y z
N MET A 1 2.41 1.68 -36.93
CA MET A 1 3.00 1.75 -35.57
C MET A 1 2.32 2.92 -34.88
N VAL A 2 1.34 2.64 -34.04
CA VAL A 2 0.69 3.67 -33.22
C VAL A 2 1.52 3.73 -31.95
N SER A 3 2.12 4.89 -31.66
CA SER A 3 2.75 5.15 -30.38
C SER A 3 1.67 5.17 -29.31
N GLU A 4 1.64 4.16 -28.44
CA GLU A 4 0.84 4.18 -27.22
C GLU A 4 1.24 5.41 -26.40
N ALA A 5 0.27 6.27 -26.09
CA ALA A 5 0.47 7.28 -25.06
C ALA A 5 0.59 6.52 -23.73
N ASP A 6 1.70 6.71 -23.02
CA ASP A 6 1.91 6.16 -21.68
C ASP A 6 0.96 6.88 -20.69
N ASP A 7 -0.32 6.51 -20.66
CA ASP A 7 -1.38 7.05 -19.78
C ASP A 7 -1.12 6.82 -18.27
N ASN A 8 0.01 6.20 -17.95
CA ASN A 8 0.49 5.90 -16.60
C ASN A 8 1.72 6.72 -16.19
N LYS A 9 2.20 7.67 -17.00
CA LYS A 9 3.41 8.47 -16.71
C LYS A 9 3.12 9.95 -16.54
N PHE A 10 3.85 10.56 -15.61
CA PHE A 10 3.89 12.00 -15.38
C PHE A 10 5.33 12.49 -15.33
N THR A 11 5.62 13.64 -15.94
CA THR A 11 6.95 14.24 -15.92
C THR A 11 6.93 15.58 -15.22
N TRP A 12 7.79 15.76 -14.24
CA TRP A 12 7.97 17.00 -13.51
C TRP A 12 9.36 17.57 -13.79
N VAL A 13 9.40 18.82 -14.29
CA VAL A 13 10.63 19.59 -14.46
C VAL A 13 10.64 20.71 -13.43
N ILE A 14 11.61 20.67 -12.52
CA ILE A 14 11.82 21.68 -11.50
C ILE A 14 12.87 22.65 -12.04
N LYS A 15 12.47 23.90 -12.25
CA LYS A 15 13.36 24.97 -12.72
C LYS A 15 13.97 25.74 -11.55
N ASP A 16 15.06 26.44 -11.83
CA ASP A 16 15.79 27.28 -10.87
C ASP A 16 16.07 26.53 -9.56
N PHE A 17 16.42 25.24 -9.65
CA PHE A 17 16.45 24.30 -8.53
C PHE A 17 17.39 24.77 -7.41
N SER A 18 18.53 25.35 -7.78
CA SER A 18 19.52 25.86 -6.82
C SER A 18 19.00 27.07 -6.03
N SER A 19 18.04 27.81 -6.57
CA SER A 19 17.45 28.99 -5.93
C SER A 19 16.31 28.67 -4.94
N LEU A 20 15.83 27.42 -4.92
CA LEU A 20 14.69 27.00 -4.10
C LEU A 20 14.96 27.22 -2.62
N GLN A 21 14.14 28.07 -1.99
CA GLN A 21 14.20 28.35 -0.56
C GLN A 21 13.36 27.37 0.27
N SER A 22 12.27 26.85 -0.31
CA SER A 22 11.36 25.94 0.34
C SER A 22 12.01 24.58 0.67
N ARG A 23 11.78 24.08 1.90
CA ARG A 23 12.22 22.74 2.31
C ARG A 23 11.51 21.61 1.57
N LYS A 24 10.27 21.86 1.15
CA LYS A 24 9.36 20.91 0.50
C LYS A 24 8.68 21.64 -0.66
N ILE A 25 8.58 20.97 -1.80
CA ILE A 25 7.89 21.47 -3.00
C ILE A 25 6.99 20.37 -3.56
N TYR A 26 5.98 20.78 -4.32
CA TYR A 26 4.99 19.91 -4.94
C TYR A 26 4.97 20.13 -6.45
N SER A 27 4.72 19.08 -7.21
CA SER A 27 4.33 19.22 -8.61
C SER A 27 2.89 19.69 -8.73
N ASP A 28 2.46 19.97 -9.96
CA ASP A 28 1.04 19.99 -10.31
C ASP A 28 0.40 18.63 -10.02
N GLU A 29 -0.92 18.64 -9.83
CA GLU A 29 -1.73 17.42 -9.70
C GLU A 29 -1.84 16.72 -11.06
N PHE A 30 -1.79 15.38 -11.04
CA PHE A 30 -1.99 14.56 -12.22
C PHE A 30 -2.89 13.38 -11.92
N PHE A 31 -3.63 12.92 -12.93
CA PHE A 31 -4.66 11.89 -12.77
C PHE A 31 -4.24 10.60 -13.44
N ILE A 32 -4.05 9.53 -12.67
CA ILE A 32 -3.67 8.20 -13.17
C ILE A 32 -4.41 7.13 -12.37
N GLY A 33 -5.04 6.19 -13.10
CA GLY A 33 -5.76 5.06 -12.51
C GLY A 33 -6.89 5.48 -11.56
N GLY A 34 -7.68 6.50 -11.96
CA GLY A 34 -8.82 6.97 -11.17
C GLY A 34 -8.46 7.86 -9.97
N CYS A 35 -7.18 8.19 -9.77
CA CYS A 35 -6.69 8.87 -8.58
C CYS A 35 -5.90 10.13 -8.92
N LYS A 36 -6.06 11.18 -8.12
CA LYS A 36 -5.24 12.38 -8.18
C LYS A 36 -3.96 12.19 -7.38
N TRP A 37 -2.84 12.36 -8.06
CA TRP A 37 -1.51 12.22 -7.51
C TRP A 37 -0.75 13.54 -7.60
N CYS A 38 0.24 13.72 -6.74
CA CYS A 38 1.25 14.76 -6.87
C CYS A 38 2.62 14.21 -6.50
N LEU A 39 3.68 14.76 -7.08
CA LEU A 39 5.04 14.51 -6.63
C LEU A 39 5.41 15.51 -5.54
N ILE A 40 6.17 15.00 -4.57
CA ILE A 40 6.68 15.77 -3.45
C ILE A 40 8.20 15.61 -3.45
N ALA A 41 8.92 16.72 -3.52
CA ALA A 41 10.37 16.73 -3.38
C ALA A 41 10.80 17.50 -2.13
N TYR A 42 11.86 17.01 -1.49
CA TYR A 42 12.64 17.75 -0.51
C TYR A 42 14.02 18.02 -1.13
N PRO A 43 14.20 19.18 -1.81
CA PRO A 43 15.40 19.48 -2.58
C PRO A 43 16.68 19.47 -1.75
N LYS A 44 16.57 19.88 -0.48
CA LYS A 44 17.66 19.91 0.51
C LYS A 44 17.59 18.74 1.51
N GLY A 45 16.72 17.77 1.23
CA GLY A 45 16.47 16.58 2.05
C GLY A 45 15.54 16.77 3.26
N SER A 46 15.02 15.64 3.76
CA SER A 46 14.15 15.57 4.95
C SER A 46 14.94 15.03 6.15
N LYS A 47 15.72 15.91 6.79
CA LYS A 47 16.65 15.57 7.91
C LYS A 47 17.79 14.62 7.52
N VAL A 48 18.08 14.51 6.22
CA VAL A 48 19.19 13.74 5.64
C VAL A 48 19.80 14.52 4.48
N ASP A 49 21.10 14.35 4.21
CA ASP A 49 21.81 15.01 3.11
C ASP A 49 21.58 14.31 1.76
N SER A 50 20.31 14.15 1.39
CA SER A 50 19.90 13.50 0.14
C SER A 50 18.60 14.11 -0.36
N LEU A 51 18.46 14.22 -1.68
CA LEU A 51 17.18 14.46 -2.33
C LEU A 51 16.20 13.37 -1.88
N SER A 52 15.04 13.78 -1.40
CA SER A 52 13.94 12.88 -1.06
C SER A 52 12.79 13.11 -2.04
N LEU A 53 12.26 12.02 -2.60
CA LEU A 53 11.15 12.07 -3.55
C LEU A 53 10.02 11.14 -3.10
N TYR A 54 8.79 11.63 -3.17
CA TYR A 54 7.60 10.89 -2.80
C TYR A 54 6.49 11.09 -3.83
N LEU A 55 5.66 10.08 -3.97
CA LEU A 55 4.35 10.15 -4.59
C LEU A 55 3.32 10.37 -3.49
N GLY A 56 2.41 11.32 -3.67
CA GLY A 56 1.32 11.62 -2.73
C GLY A 56 -0.04 11.57 -3.40
N VAL A 57 -1.07 11.22 -2.63
CA VAL A 57 -2.45 11.40 -3.04
C VAL A 57 -2.81 12.87 -2.85
N ALA A 58 -3.03 13.59 -3.95
CA ALA A 58 -3.10 15.05 -3.94
C ALA A 58 -4.31 15.54 -3.14
N ASP A 59 -5.45 14.91 -3.35
CA ASP A 59 -6.75 15.28 -2.79
C ASP A 59 -7.09 14.54 -1.48
N HIS A 60 -6.08 13.98 -0.81
CA HIS A 60 -6.23 13.11 0.36
C HIS A 60 -7.05 13.68 1.52
N GLU A 61 -7.07 15.01 1.67
CA GLU A 61 -7.88 15.71 2.69
C GLU A 61 -9.37 15.75 2.32
N SER A 62 -9.68 15.74 1.02
CA SER A 62 -11.05 15.73 0.49
C SER A 62 -11.63 14.33 0.32
N LEU A 63 -10.78 13.30 0.38
CA LEU A 63 -11.20 11.91 0.29
C LEU A 63 -11.96 11.50 1.57
N PRO A 64 -13.04 10.68 1.46
CA PRO A 64 -13.82 10.33 2.63
C PRO A 64 -13.01 9.53 3.66
N LEU A 65 -13.41 9.57 4.94
CA LEU A 65 -12.73 8.86 6.03
C LEU A 65 -12.56 7.35 5.74
N GLY A 66 -11.35 6.83 5.97
CA GLY A 66 -11.02 5.42 5.70
C GLY A 66 -10.72 5.12 4.23
N TRP A 67 -10.43 6.14 3.41
CA TRP A 67 -9.95 5.91 2.05
C TRP A 67 -8.60 5.18 2.06
N THR A 68 -8.42 4.29 1.09
CA THR A 68 -7.10 3.70 0.81
C THR A 68 -6.85 3.60 -0.69
N ARG A 69 -5.58 3.64 -1.09
CA ARG A 69 -5.14 3.35 -2.47
C ARG A 69 -3.98 2.38 -2.39
N ASN A 70 -4.02 1.28 -3.13
CA ASN A 70 -2.85 0.47 -3.37
C ASN A 70 -2.30 0.81 -4.76
N ALA A 71 -1.05 1.23 -4.84
CA ALA A 71 -0.43 1.55 -6.12
C ALA A 71 1.02 1.04 -6.16
N LYS A 72 1.38 0.44 -7.29
CA LYS A 72 2.77 0.25 -7.70
C LYS A 72 3.22 1.52 -8.41
N PHE A 73 4.35 2.09 -8.03
CA PHE A 73 4.88 3.28 -8.69
C PHE A 73 6.39 3.18 -8.91
N SER A 74 6.86 3.91 -9.91
CA SER A 74 8.27 4.13 -10.17
C SER A 74 8.57 5.63 -10.16
N LEU A 75 9.72 6.02 -9.61
CA LEU A 75 10.26 7.37 -9.69
C LEU A 75 11.62 7.29 -10.37
N LYS A 76 11.75 7.93 -11.52
CA LYS A 76 12.98 8.05 -12.30
C LYS A 76 13.52 9.46 -12.19
N LEU A 77 14.69 9.61 -11.59
CA LEU A 77 15.47 10.83 -11.70
C LEU A 77 16.29 10.77 -12.98
N VAL A 78 15.95 11.64 -13.93
CA VAL A 78 16.52 11.59 -15.28
C VAL A 78 17.93 12.17 -15.26
N ASN A 79 18.87 11.39 -15.77
CA ASN A 79 20.18 11.91 -16.16
C ASN A 79 20.07 12.43 -17.59
N GLN A 80 20.27 13.73 -17.77
CA GLN A 80 20.03 14.45 -19.00
C GLN A 80 21.18 14.30 -20.01
N PHE A 81 22.32 13.74 -19.60
CA PHE A 81 23.42 13.40 -20.51
C PHE A 81 23.32 11.97 -21.05
N SER A 82 22.77 11.05 -20.26
CA SER A 82 22.64 9.64 -20.63
C SER A 82 21.48 8.99 -19.90
N ASP A 83 20.48 8.50 -20.63
CA ASP A 83 19.32 7.84 -20.02
C ASP A 83 19.72 6.61 -19.19
N LYS A 84 20.77 5.89 -19.60
CA LYS A 84 21.33 4.73 -18.88
C LYS A 84 21.87 5.08 -17.48
N SER A 85 22.21 6.34 -17.26
CA SER A 85 22.71 6.85 -15.98
C SER A 85 21.58 7.42 -15.10
N SER A 86 20.34 7.41 -15.58
CA SER A 86 19.17 7.76 -14.78
C SER A 86 18.99 6.78 -13.63
N ILE A 87 18.40 7.26 -12.53
CA ILE A 87 18.17 6.45 -11.34
C ILE A 87 16.68 6.18 -11.23
N LEU A 88 16.30 4.92 -11.35
CA LEU A 88 14.93 4.44 -11.17
C LEU A 88 14.80 3.77 -9.80
N ARG A 89 13.73 4.07 -9.07
CA ARG A 89 13.31 3.32 -7.88
C ARG A 89 11.84 2.99 -7.98
N GLU A 90 11.48 1.79 -7.58
CA GLU A 90 10.11 1.27 -7.61
C GLU A 90 9.67 0.86 -6.21
N ALA A 91 8.37 1.01 -5.95
CA ALA A 91 7.73 0.52 -4.74
C ALA A 91 6.26 0.21 -5.01
N THR A 92 5.66 -0.60 -4.13
CA THR A 92 4.21 -0.82 -4.08
C THR A 92 3.78 -0.60 -2.65
N ASP A 93 2.79 0.26 -2.42
CA ASP A 93 2.35 0.56 -1.06
C ASP A 93 0.88 0.98 -0.98
N TRP A 94 0.38 1.04 0.25
CA TRP A 94 -0.97 1.41 0.64
C TRP A 94 -1.02 2.83 1.20
N TYR A 95 -1.56 3.75 0.41
CA TYR A 95 -1.86 5.11 0.81
C TYR A 95 -3.15 5.17 1.62
N ASN A 96 -3.20 6.00 2.65
CA ASN A 96 -4.39 6.26 3.46
C ASN A 96 -4.28 7.61 4.18
N GLN A 97 -5.28 7.97 4.97
CA GLN A 97 -5.32 9.27 5.68
C GLN A 97 -4.11 9.51 6.61
N LYS A 98 -3.56 8.47 7.24
CA LYS A 98 -2.36 8.60 8.11
C LYS A 98 -1.07 8.66 7.30
N THR A 99 -1.05 7.97 6.15
CA THR A 99 0.12 7.92 5.27
C THR A 99 -0.30 8.23 3.83
N PRO A 100 -0.54 9.51 3.50
CA PRO A 100 -1.03 9.91 2.18
C PRO A 100 0.06 9.99 1.13
N SER A 101 1.32 9.75 1.50
CA SER A 101 2.47 9.80 0.60
C SER A 101 3.53 8.76 0.94
N PHE A 102 4.10 8.13 -0.08
CA PHE A 102 5.17 7.14 0.01
C PHE A 102 6.28 7.43 -0.99
N GLY A 103 7.50 7.00 -0.67
CA GLY A 103 8.66 7.36 -1.47
C GLY A 103 9.98 7.02 -0.80
N PHE A 104 11.03 7.70 -1.24
CA PHE A 104 12.40 7.38 -0.88
C PHE A 104 13.07 8.59 -0.23
N THR A 105 13.27 8.50 1.09
CA THR A 105 13.94 9.55 1.88
C THR A 105 15.39 9.79 1.43
N LYS A 106 16.10 8.74 1.00
CA LYS A 106 17.47 8.83 0.46
C LYS A 106 17.47 8.45 -1.02
N PHE A 107 16.89 9.31 -1.87
CA PHE A 107 16.83 9.04 -3.32
C PHE A 107 18.21 9.17 -3.96
N LEU A 108 18.85 10.35 -3.81
CA LEU A 108 20.18 10.67 -4.32
C LEU A 108 20.93 11.62 -3.35
N PRO A 109 22.18 11.35 -2.95
CA PRO A 109 22.97 12.28 -2.15
C PRO A 109 23.12 13.65 -2.83
N LEU A 110 22.99 14.74 -2.06
CA LEU A 110 23.05 16.10 -2.60
C LEU A 110 24.40 16.41 -3.26
N ALA A 111 25.50 15.88 -2.72
CA ALA A 111 26.82 16.00 -3.32
C ALA A 111 26.88 15.41 -4.75
N LYS A 112 26.16 14.30 -4.99
CA LYS A 112 26.08 13.68 -6.32
C LYS A 112 25.12 14.44 -7.24
N LEU A 113 24.03 14.96 -6.70
CA LEU A 113 23.05 15.77 -7.43
C LEU A 113 23.69 17.06 -7.99
N HIS A 114 24.48 17.76 -7.17
CA HIS A 114 25.11 19.03 -7.52
C HIS A 114 26.49 18.90 -8.19
N SER A 115 26.91 17.68 -8.54
CA SER A 115 28.15 17.50 -9.31
C SER A 115 27.98 18.10 -10.70
N LYS A 116 28.91 18.98 -11.11
CA LYS A 116 28.88 19.68 -12.41
C LYS A 116 28.78 18.72 -13.60
N ASP A 117 29.47 17.58 -13.50
CA ASP A 117 29.51 16.56 -14.55
C ASP A 117 28.56 15.39 -14.26
N GLY A 118 27.69 15.52 -13.26
CA GLY A 118 26.79 14.46 -12.81
C GLY A 118 25.60 14.19 -13.74
N GLY A 119 25.21 15.18 -14.55
CA GLY A 119 24.15 15.07 -15.56
C GLY A 119 22.72 15.07 -15.05
N PHE A 120 22.48 15.20 -13.74
CA PHE A 120 21.11 15.27 -13.18
C PHE A 120 20.54 16.68 -13.21
N LEU A 121 21.35 17.68 -12.84
CA LEU A 121 20.98 19.09 -12.82
C LEU A 121 21.64 19.80 -14.02
N VAL A 122 20.86 20.10 -15.06
CA VAL A 122 21.34 20.75 -16.30
C VAL A 122 20.53 22.02 -16.50
N ASN A 123 21.19 23.15 -16.77
CA ASN A 123 20.56 24.47 -16.84
C ASN A 123 19.76 24.84 -15.58
N ASP A 124 20.23 24.37 -14.41
CA ASP A 124 19.52 24.47 -13.13
C ASP A 124 18.10 23.83 -13.13
N GLU A 125 17.86 22.91 -14.05
CA GLU A 125 16.62 22.14 -14.14
C GLU A 125 16.84 20.68 -13.71
N LEU A 126 15.93 20.17 -12.88
CA LEU A 126 15.87 18.77 -12.46
C LEU A 126 14.63 18.09 -13.04
N LYS A 127 14.81 16.96 -13.72
CA LYS A 127 13.72 16.22 -14.35
C LYS A 127 13.43 14.90 -13.64
N ILE A 128 12.17 14.72 -13.25
CA ILE A 128 11.66 13.53 -12.57
C ILE A 128 10.52 12.96 -13.41
N VAL A 129 10.53 11.65 -13.63
CA VAL A 129 9.41 10.93 -14.25
C VAL A 129 8.81 10.00 -13.21
N ALA A 130 7.50 10.06 -13.04
CA ALA A 130 6.74 9.13 -12.23
C ALA A 130 5.93 8.22 -13.14
N GLU A 131 5.88 6.94 -12.82
CA GLU A 131 4.97 5.99 -13.43
C GLU A 131 4.11 5.38 -12.33
N VAL A 132 2.80 5.32 -12.52
CA VAL A 132 1.86 4.88 -11.47
C VAL A 132 0.90 3.83 -12.03
N HIS A 133 0.82 2.71 -11.35
CA HIS A 133 -0.13 1.62 -11.62
C HIS A 133 -0.98 1.41 -10.38
N VAL A 134 -2.23 1.87 -10.45
CA VAL A 134 -3.19 1.72 -9.34
C VAL A 134 -3.71 0.29 -9.34
N LEU A 135 -3.47 -0.45 -8.25
CA LEU A 135 -3.88 -1.83 -8.07
C LEU A 135 -5.24 -1.93 -7.38
N GLN A 136 -5.53 -1.00 -6.46
CA GLN A 136 -6.80 -0.98 -5.73
C GLN A 136 -7.16 0.43 -5.22
N VAL A 137 -8.45 0.76 -5.26
CA VAL A 137 -9.00 2.01 -4.76
C VAL A 137 -10.16 1.74 -3.81
N ILE A 138 -10.16 2.37 -2.64
CA ILE A 138 -11.25 2.31 -1.67
C ILE A 138 -11.67 3.73 -1.29
N GLY A 139 -12.91 4.09 -1.62
CA GLY A 139 -13.56 5.31 -1.17
C GLY A 139 -13.07 6.59 -1.85
N GLU A 140 -13.66 6.87 -3.00
CA GLU A 140 -13.42 8.02 -3.87
C GLU A 140 -14.23 9.25 -3.41
N ALA A 141 -13.82 10.44 -3.86
CA ALA A 141 -14.60 11.66 -3.71
C ALA A 141 -15.70 11.69 -4.78
N GLU A 142 -16.92 12.08 -4.42
CA GLU A 142 -18.03 12.23 -5.38
C GLU A 142 -17.73 13.37 -6.36
N GLY A 143 -17.32 13.05 -7.59
CA GLY A 143 -17.15 14.05 -8.66
C GLY A 143 -16.01 13.84 -9.65
N SER A 144 -15.90 12.68 -10.28
CA SER A 144 -15.23 12.53 -11.59
C SER A 144 -15.75 11.27 -12.28
N GLN A 145 -16.37 11.43 -13.45
CA GLN A 145 -16.94 10.34 -14.24
C GLN A 145 -15.82 9.49 -14.86
N GLU A 146 -15.67 8.24 -14.42
CA GLU A 146 -15.85 7.01 -15.22
C GLU A 146 -15.40 5.78 -14.37
N SER A 147 -16.41 5.07 -13.88
CA SER A 147 -16.44 3.67 -13.42
C SER A 147 -15.12 2.95 -13.07
N VAL A 148 -14.85 2.75 -11.77
CA VAL A 148 -14.53 1.41 -11.21
C VAL A 148 -15.09 1.29 -9.80
N GLN A 149 -15.95 0.29 -9.60
CA GLN A 149 -16.51 -0.11 -8.32
C GLN A 149 -15.42 -0.59 -7.34
N LEU A 150 -15.32 -0.01 -6.14
CA LEU A 150 -15.21 -0.74 -4.85
C LEU A 150 -15.26 0.23 -3.64
N MET A 151 -16.47 0.54 -3.17
CA MET A 151 -16.91 0.27 -1.80
C MET A 151 -16.01 0.66 -0.63
N LYS A 152 -16.53 1.51 0.29
CA LYS A 152 -15.95 1.98 1.58
C LYS A 152 -16.76 1.69 2.89
N ARG A 153 -16.30 0.87 3.84
CA ARG A 153 -16.99 0.64 5.13
C ARG A 153 -16.31 1.48 6.19
N THR A 154 -17.12 2.33 6.81
CA THR A 154 -16.80 3.10 8.00
C THR A 154 -17.52 2.41 9.17
N LYS A 155 -16.80 2.09 10.25
CA LYS A 155 -17.44 1.77 11.54
C LYS A 155 -17.72 3.05 12.32
N MET A 156 -18.94 3.11 12.85
CA MET A 156 -19.50 4.16 13.68
C MET A 156 -18.85 4.23 15.07
N ASN A 157 -18.88 5.43 15.66
CA ASN A 157 -19.40 5.61 17.01
C ASN A 157 -19.90 7.06 17.19
N GLY A 158 -21.08 7.22 17.81
CA GLY A 158 -21.47 8.45 18.52
C GLY A 158 -22.69 9.21 18.01
N TYR A 159 -23.86 8.82 18.51
CA TYR A 159 -25.10 9.61 18.75
C TYR A 159 -25.61 10.63 17.72
N GLY A 160 -26.79 10.31 17.17
CA GLY A 160 -27.88 11.29 17.05
C GLY A 160 -27.98 12.09 15.76
N THR A 161 -28.21 11.44 14.62
CA THR A 161 -28.96 12.04 13.50
C THR A 161 -29.59 10.90 12.72
N GLY A 162 -30.91 10.97 12.42
CA GLY A 162 -31.68 9.84 11.88
C GLY A 162 -30.98 9.11 10.74
N ASN A 163 -30.50 7.89 11.01
CA ASN A 163 -29.84 7.05 10.01
C ASN A 163 -30.86 6.69 8.94
N LYS A 164 -30.73 7.32 7.76
CA LYS A 164 -31.50 6.92 6.58
C LYS A 164 -31.04 5.52 6.18
N THR A 165 -31.95 4.56 6.26
CA THR A 165 -31.76 3.22 5.71
C THR A 165 -32.38 3.15 4.31
N VAL A 166 -31.80 2.34 3.45
CA VAL A 166 -32.26 2.11 2.08
C VAL A 166 -32.51 0.63 1.92
N ASP A 167 -33.59 0.27 1.22
CA ASP A 167 -33.87 -1.12 0.88
C ASP A 167 -33.01 -1.56 -0.31
N VAL A 168 -32.25 -2.64 -0.13
CA VAL A 168 -31.52 -3.31 -1.20
C VAL A 168 -31.96 -4.76 -1.23
N ASN A 169 -32.74 -5.13 -2.26
CA ASN A 169 -33.26 -6.49 -2.45
C ASN A 169 -33.99 -7.05 -1.20
N GLY A 170 -34.76 -6.20 -0.50
CA GLY A 170 -35.53 -6.59 0.68
C GLY A 170 -34.75 -6.58 2.00
N PHE A 171 -33.58 -5.92 2.03
CA PHE A 171 -32.75 -5.71 3.21
C PHE A 171 -32.56 -4.21 3.48
N GLN A 172 -32.87 -3.77 4.69
CA GLN A 172 -32.60 -2.41 5.15
C GLN A 172 -31.13 -2.24 5.56
N VAL A 173 -30.41 -1.38 4.84
CA VAL A 173 -28.97 -1.13 5.03
C VAL A 173 -28.72 0.37 5.14
N SER A 174 -27.67 0.79 5.84
CA SER A 174 -27.34 2.22 5.91
C SER A 174 -26.94 2.74 4.53
N THR A 175 -27.17 4.02 4.24
CA THR A 175 -26.78 4.64 2.97
C THR A 175 -25.32 4.37 2.59
N SER A 176 -24.42 4.40 3.58
CA SER A 176 -22.98 4.08 3.41
C SER A 176 -22.68 2.62 3.04
N GLN A 177 -23.63 1.70 3.24
CA GLN A 177 -23.51 0.27 2.94
C GLN A 177 -24.26 -0.13 1.67
N VAL A 178 -25.06 0.76 1.08
CA VAL A 178 -25.94 0.42 -0.06
C VAL A 178 -25.16 -0.14 -1.22
N GLU A 179 -24.06 0.53 -1.58
CA GLU A 179 -23.22 0.08 -2.68
C GLU A 179 -22.71 -1.31 -2.36
N TYR A 180 -22.07 -1.52 -1.19
CA TYR A 180 -21.59 -2.83 -0.72
C TYR A 180 -22.51 -3.98 -0.99
N VAL A 181 -23.71 -3.82 -0.48
CA VAL A 181 -24.70 -4.87 -0.52
C VAL A 181 -25.11 -5.12 -1.97
N ARG A 182 -25.20 -4.07 -2.80
CA ARG A 182 -25.48 -4.21 -4.24
C ARG A 182 -24.41 -5.02 -4.97
N CYS A 183 -23.11 -4.79 -4.75
CA CYS A 183 -22.08 -5.60 -5.42
C CYS A 183 -22.05 -7.05 -4.94
N ILE A 184 -22.38 -7.31 -3.67
CA ILE A 184 -22.53 -8.69 -3.20
C ILE A 184 -23.66 -9.39 -3.97
N PHE A 185 -24.80 -8.72 -4.17
CA PHE A 185 -25.89 -9.25 -5.00
C PHE A 185 -25.49 -9.36 -6.49
N GLU A 186 -24.68 -8.46 -7.03
CA GLU A 186 -24.19 -8.57 -8.41
C GLU A 186 -23.26 -9.78 -8.59
N LYS A 187 -22.34 -10.00 -7.64
CA LYS A 187 -21.35 -11.10 -7.71
C LYS A 187 -21.92 -12.46 -7.29
N HIS A 188 -22.90 -12.45 -6.39
CA HIS A 188 -23.52 -13.66 -5.85
C HIS A 188 -25.04 -13.53 -5.81
N PRO A 189 -25.76 -13.45 -6.95
CA PRO A 189 -27.19 -13.13 -7.00
C PRO A 189 -28.08 -13.95 -6.06
N ASP A 190 -27.75 -15.23 -5.89
CA ASP A 190 -28.58 -16.17 -5.14
C ASP A 190 -28.19 -16.29 -3.66
N PHE A 191 -27.22 -15.50 -3.16
CA PHE A 191 -26.64 -15.72 -1.84
C PHE A 191 -27.66 -15.58 -0.70
N ALA A 192 -28.68 -14.74 -0.87
CA ALA A 192 -29.75 -14.55 0.12
C ALA A 192 -31.06 -15.31 -0.23
N SER A 193 -31.06 -16.13 -1.29
CA SER A 193 -32.29 -16.75 -1.84
C SER A 193 -33.04 -17.67 -0.88
N LYS A 194 -32.37 -18.24 0.13
CA LYS A 194 -32.98 -19.13 1.13
C LYS A 194 -33.21 -18.46 2.49
N VAL A 195 -33.01 -17.15 2.61
CA VAL A 195 -33.22 -16.42 3.87
C VAL A 195 -34.71 -16.34 4.16
N ARG A 196 -35.15 -16.95 5.27
CA ARG A 196 -36.60 -17.15 5.58
C ARG A 196 -37.21 -16.09 6.50
N SER A 197 -36.41 -15.18 7.06
CA SER A 197 -36.89 -14.20 8.03
C SER A 197 -37.64 -13.05 7.33
N ASN A 198 -38.86 -12.75 7.78
CA ASN A 198 -39.62 -11.55 7.36
C ASN A 198 -39.39 -10.34 8.27
N ASN A 199 -38.63 -10.50 9.36
CA ASN A 199 -38.34 -9.41 10.30
C ASN A 199 -37.17 -8.56 9.77
N GLN A 200 -37.46 -7.28 9.50
CA GLN A 200 -36.49 -6.34 8.94
C GLN A 200 -35.28 -6.09 9.84
N HIS A 201 -35.45 -6.07 11.16
CA HIS A 201 -34.34 -5.91 12.09
C HIS A 201 -33.39 -7.10 12.03
N LEU A 202 -33.94 -8.33 11.99
CA LEU A 202 -33.12 -9.55 11.85
C LEU A 202 -32.37 -9.57 10.52
N LYS A 203 -33.03 -9.21 9.42
CA LYS A 203 -32.38 -9.08 8.10
C LYS A 203 -31.22 -8.09 8.12
N SER A 204 -31.40 -6.94 8.77
CA SER A 204 -30.35 -5.93 8.93
C SER A 204 -29.18 -6.46 9.77
N THR A 205 -29.48 -7.15 10.88
CA THR A 205 -28.44 -7.81 11.70
C THR A 205 -27.64 -8.82 10.89
N TYR A 206 -28.29 -9.68 10.10
CA TYR A 206 -27.57 -10.65 9.26
C TYR A 206 -26.67 -9.97 8.23
N MET A 207 -27.15 -8.89 7.59
CA MET A 207 -26.32 -8.12 6.67
C MET A 207 -25.12 -7.47 7.35
N ASN A 208 -25.27 -6.97 8.59
CA ASN A 208 -24.14 -6.42 9.32
C ASN A 208 -23.08 -7.48 9.64
N VAL A 209 -23.50 -8.67 10.09
CA VAL A 209 -22.60 -9.81 10.33
C VAL A 209 -21.88 -10.22 9.03
N LEU A 210 -22.60 -10.30 7.92
CA LEU A 210 -22.02 -10.62 6.61
C LEU A 210 -20.96 -9.59 6.19
N LEU A 211 -21.28 -8.30 6.31
CA LEU A 211 -20.35 -7.24 5.98
C LEU A 211 -19.12 -7.26 6.89
N GLU A 212 -19.29 -7.58 8.18
CA GLU A 212 -18.16 -7.67 9.14
C GLU A 212 -17.26 -8.85 8.81
N LEU A 213 -17.85 -9.98 8.46
CA LEU A 213 -17.11 -11.14 8.00
C LEU A 213 -16.30 -10.83 6.73
N ILE A 214 -16.91 -10.19 5.72
CA ILE A 214 -16.20 -9.79 4.50
C ILE A 214 -15.03 -8.86 4.83
N GLU A 215 -15.28 -7.87 5.69
CA GLU A 215 -14.27 -6.91 6.14
C GLU A 215 -13.10 -7.61 6.83
N THR A 216 -13.37 -8.54 7.75
CA THR A 216 -12.35 -9.36 8.43
C THR A 216 -11.54 -10.18 7.42
N LEU A 217 -12.20 -10.86 6.47
CA LEU A 217 -11.53 -11.69 5.46
C LEU A 217 -10.72 -10.89 4.43
N CYS A 218 -10.96 -9.59 4.32
CA CYS A 218 -10.19 -8.67 3.48
C CYS A 218 -8.92 -8.15 4.15
N GLN A 219 -8.72 -8.37 5.46
CA GLN A 219 -7.51 -7.92 6.16
C GLN A 219 -6.28 -8.77 5.81
N LEU A 220 -5.09 -8.20 6.07
CA LEU A 220 -3.84 -8.93 5.95
C LEU A 220 -3.77 -10.06 6.99
N PRO A 221 -3.27 -11.27 6.64
CA PRO A 221 -3.14 -12.39 7.58
C PRO A 221 -2.32 -12.09 8.84
N GLU A 222 -1.42 -11.10 8.78
CA GLU A 222 -0.61 -10.58 9.90
C GLU A 222 -1.44 -9.86 10.96
N ASN A 223 -2.51 -9.19 10.55
CA ASN A 223 -3.36 -8.38 11.42
C ASN A 223 -4.49 -9.17 12.07
N LEU A 224 -4.80 -10.35 11.52
CA LEU A 224 -5.85 -11.22 12.06
C LEU A 224 -5.30 -12.01 13.24
N SER A 225 -6.00 -12.02 14.36
CA SER A 225 -5.74 -12.96 15.45
C SER A 225 -6.36 -14.33 15.16
N ASP A 226 -5.97 -15.35 15.92
CA ASP A 226 -6.62 -16.66 15.84
C ASP A 226 -8.07 -16.58 16.34
N ASP A 227 -8.36 -15.66 17.27
CA ASP A 227 -9.72 -15.37 17.75
C ASP A 227 -10.59 -14.76 16.64
N ASP A 228 -10.05 -13.82 15.85
CA ASP A 228 -10.77 -13.23 14.71
C ASP A 228 -11.13 -14.31 13.66
N LEU A 229 -10.24 -15.28 13.43
CA LEU A 229 -10.49 -16.40 12.52
C LEU A 229 -11.51 -17.40 13.08
N SER A 230 -11.53 -17.59 14.40
CA SER A 230 -12.54 -18.39 15.10
C SER A 230 -13.92 -17.72 15.01
N GLU A 231 -13.99 -16.41 15.27
CA GLU A 231 -15.22 -15.62 15.16
C GLU A 231 -15.73 -15.56 13.72
N ALA A 232 -14.83 -15.39 12.73
CA ALA A 232 -15.18 -15.48 11.33
C ALA A 232 -15.75 -16.87 10.96
N SER A 233 -15.18 -17.94 11.50
CA SER A 233 -15.70 -19.31 11.30
C SER A 233 -17.11 -19.47 11.90
N ALA A 234 -17.35 -18.91 13.08
CA ALA A 234 -18.67 -18.92 13.72
C ALA A 234 -19.70 -18.08 12.92
N ALA A 235 -19.30 -16.91 12.42
CA ALA A 235 -20.16 -16.04 11.62
C ALA A 235 -20.59 -16.71 10.29
N VAL A 236 -19.67 -17.40 9.62
CA VAL A 236 -19.97 -18.20 8.43
C VAL A 236 -21.01 -19.29 8.72
N LEU A 237 -20.80 -20.07 9.79
CA LEU A 237 -21.74 -21.12 10.20
C LEU A 237 -23.13 -20.54 10.51
N TYR A 238 -23.16 -19.44 11.25
CA TYR A 238 -24.39 -18.74 11.60
C TYR A 238 -25.16 -18.26 10.35
N LEU A 239 -24.49 -17.60 9.41
CA LEU A 239 -25.09 -17.10 8.17
C LEU A 239 -25.64 -18.25 7.30
N SER A 240 -24.91 -19.37 7.24
CA SER A 240 -25.36 -20.59 6.56
C SER A 240 -26.64 -21.17 7.17
N GLN A 241 -26.71 -21.25 8.51
CA GLN A 241 -27.88 -21.76 9.24
C GLN A 241 -29.14 -20.91 9.01
N VAL A 242 -29.00 -19.59 8.87
CA VAL A 242 -30.14 -18.69 8.62
C VAL A 242 -30.52 -18.61 7.13
N GLY A 243 -29.85 -19.38 6.27
CA GLY A 243 -30.20 -19.59 4.87
C GLY A 243 -29.42 -18.74 3.86
N PHE A 244 -28.31 -18.11 4.25
CA PHE A 244 -27.41 -17.53 3.26
C PHE A 244 -26.55 -18.63 2.62
N LYS A 245 -26.34 -18.56 1.30
CA LYS A 245 -25.39 -19.41 0.58
C LYS A 245 -24.02 -18.72 0.61
N VAL A 246 -23.16 -19.14 1.54
CA VAL A 246 -21.87 -18.47 1.86
C VAL A 246 -20.64 -19.33 1.52
N ASP A 247 -20.77 -20.33 0.64
CA ASP A 247 -19.68 -21.24 0.24
C ASP A 247 -18.42 -20.49 -0.25
N TRP A 248 -18.61 -19.34 -0.88
CA TRP A 248 -17.52 -18.49 -1.35
C TRP A 248 -16.75 -17.82 -0.19
N LEU A 249 -17.42 -17.49 0.91
CA LEU A 249 -16.81 -16.99 2.14
C LEU A 249 -16.13 -18.11 2.92
N GLU A 250 -16.72 -19.29 2.96
CA GLU A 250 -16.10 -20.50 3.53
C GLU A 250 -14.76 -20.77 2.86
N LYS A 251 -14.76 -20.84 1.52
CA LYS A 251 -13.53 -21.02 0.74
C LYS A 251 -12.52 -19.91 1.01
N LYS A 252 -12.97 -18.65 1.04
CA LYS A 252 -12.09 -17.51 1.28
C LYS A 252 -11.45 -17.56 2.66
N LEU A 253 -12.20 -17.93 3.69
CA LEU A 253 -11.72 -18.09 5.05
C LEU A 253 -10.63 -19.17 5.13
N GLU A 254 -10.81 -20.31 4.46
CA GLU A 254 -9.77 -21.36 4.40
C GLU A 254 -8.51 -20.89 3.67
N GLU A 255 -8.63 -20.13 2.57
CA GLU A 255 -7.48 -19.51 1.90
C GLU A 255 -6.70 -18.56 2.84
N VAL A 256 -7.40 -17.77 3.65
CA VAL A 256 -6.79 -16.84 4.61
C VAL A 256 -6.08 -17.61 5.73
N LYS A 257 -6.70 -18.66 6.29
CA LYS A 257 -6.08 -19.54 7.29
C LYS A 257 -4.81 -20.20 6.76
N GLU A 258 -4.83 -20.70 5.52
CA GLU A 258 -3.67 -21.33 4.89
C GLU A 258 -2.54 -20.33 4.66
N LYS A 259 -2.85 -19.12 4.17
CA LYS A 259 -1.87 -18.04 4.00
C LYS A 259 -1.21 -17.66 5.33
N LYS A 260 -2.00 -17.52 6.39
CA LYS A 260 -1.49 -17.22 7.75
C LYS A 260 -0.54 -18.30 8.24
N LYS A 261 -0.88 -19.58 8.06
CA LYS A 261 -0.01 -20.71 8.41
C LYS A 261 1.32 -20.69 7.64
N LYS A 262 1.28 -20.46 6.32
CA LYS A 262 2.48 -20.36 5.48
C LYS A 262 3.39 -19.21 5.91
N MET A 263 2.81 -18.06 6.24
CA MET A 263 3.52 -16.89 6.71
C MET A 263 4.28 -17.14 8.02
N TYR A 264 3.65 -17.71 9.05
CA TYR A 264 4.34 -18.05 10.30
C TYR A 264 5.44 -19.09 10.09
N THR A 265 5.20 -20.08 9.23
CA THR A 265 6.21 -21.09 8.88
C THR A 265 7.43 -20.44 8.22
N GLY A 266 7.21 -19.54 7.25
CA GLY A 266 8.27 -18.80 6.58
C GLY A 266 9.04 -17.87 7.53
N LYS A 267 8.34 -17.19 8.44
CA LYS A 267 8.96 -16.33 9.47
C LYS A 267 9.88 -17.13 10.40
N ALA A 268 9.45 -18.31 10.84
CA ALA A 268 10.26 -19.19 11.67
C ALA A 268 11.47 -19.79 10.92
N GLN A 269 11.39 -19.96 9.60
CA GLN A 269 12.53 -20.36 8.77
C GLN A 269 13.53 -19.22 8.60
N LEU A 270 13.06 -18.01 8.31
CA LEU A 270 13.89 -16.82 8.21
C LEU A 270 14.67 -16.55 9.49
N GLN A 271 14.01 -16.61 10.65
CA GLN A 271 14.66 -16.38 11.93
C GLN A 271 15.78 -17.40 12.19
N ARG A 272 15.58 -18.68 11.84
CA ARG A 272 16.65 -19.69 11.94
C ARG A 272 17.83 -19.40 11.03
N MET A 273 17.57 -18.99 9.78
CA MET A 273 18.63 -18.61 8.84
C MET A 273 19.41 -17.38 9.33
N GLU A 274 18.73 -16.40 9.94
CA GLU A 274 19.36 -15.23 10.54
C GLU A 274 20.27 -15.61 11.72
N GLU A 275 19.82 -16.53 12.59
CA GLU A 275 20.63 -17.05 13.71
C GLU A 275 21.88 -17.80 13.21
N GLU A 276 21.74 -18.62 12.16
CA GLU A 276 22.87 -19.30 11.51
C GLU A 276 23.87 -18.30 10.89
N LEU A 277 23.37 -17.27 10.21
CA LEU A 277 24.19 -16.22 9.61
C LEU A 277 24.98 -15.45 10.68
N GLN A 278 24.34 -15.12 11.81
CA GLN A 278 25.02 -14.47 12.94
C GLN A 278 26.15 -15.35 13.51
N ASN A 279 25.91 -16.66 13.66
CA ASN A 279 26.91 -17.60 14.13
C ASN A 279 28.11 -17.70 13.17
N LEU A 280 27.85 -17.81 11.86
CA LEU A 280 28.90 -17.83 10.84
C LEU A 280 29.69 -16.52 10.82
N THR A 281 29.01 -15.37 10.91
CA THR A 281 29.66 -14.06 10.96
C THR A 281 30.62 -13.97 12.15
N LYS A 282 30.20 -14.43 13.32
CA LYS A 282 31.07 -14.48 14.51
C LYS A 282 32.31 -15.35 14.28
N LYS A 283 32.14 -16.55 13.70
CA LYS A 283 33.27 -17.44 13.38
C LYS A 283 34.24 -16.80 12.38
N CYS A 284 33.74 -16.07 11.38
CA CYS A 284 34.59 -15.33 10.44
C CYS A 284 35.43 -14.27 11.17
N SER A 285 34.83 -13.49 12.08
CA SER A 285 35.56 -12.51 12.90
C SER A 285 36.65 -13.17 13.75
N ASP A 286 36.33 -14.29 14.42
CA ASP A 286 37.30 -15.03 15.25
C ASP A 286 38.50 -15.52 14.41
N LEU A 287 38.24 -16.00 13.19
CA LEU A 287 39.28 -16.44 12.26
C LEU A 287 40.11 -15.26 11.73
N GLU A 288 39.49 -14.13 11.40
CA GLU A 288 40.23 -12.93 10.99
C GLU A 288 41.19 -12.46 12.07
N ASP A 289 40.77 -12.49 13.34
CA ASP A 289 41.62 -12.13 14.46
C ASP A 289 42.77 -13.12 14.67
N LEU A 290 42.54 -14.41 14.40
CA LEU A 290 43.61 -15.42 14.41
C LEU A 290 44.65 -15.15 13.31
N VAL A 291 44.19 -14.86 12.08
CA VAL A 291 45.05 -14.52 10.95
C VAL A 291 45.87 -13.26 11.23
N LYS A 292 45.25 -12.21 11.79
CA LYS A 292 45.96 -10.98 12.19
C LYS A 292 47.06 -11.27 13.21
N LYS A 293 46.76 -12.07 14.25
CA LYS A 293 47.76 -12.45 15.26
C LYS A 293 48.94 -13.20 14.65
N GLN A 294 48.68 -14.12 13.72
CA GLN A 294 49.72 -14.94 13.10
C GLN A 294 50.59 -14.13 12.12
N ASN A 295 49.99 -13.21 11.36
CA ASN A 295 50.74 -12.26 10.52
C ASN A 295 51.66 -11.35 11.33
N VAL A 296 51.19 -10.86 12.48
CA VAL A 296 52.02 -10.07 13.40
C VAL A 296 53.20 -10.92 13.88
N ALA A 297 52.96 -12.16 14.34
CA ALA A 297 54.02 -13.05 14.81
C ALA A 297 55.10 -13.35 13.74
N LEU A 298 54.70 -13.56 12.48
CA LEU A 298 55.63 -13.81 11.37
C LEU A 298 56.44 -12.57 10.99
N SER A 299 55.88 -11.36 11.10
CA SER A 299 56.61 -10.12 10.82
C SER A 299 57.75 -9.82 11.80
N PHE A 300 57.74 -10.43 13.00
CA PHE A 300 58.82 -10.32 13.98
C PHE A 300 59.92 -11.38 13.83
N SER A 301 59.68 -12.45 13.07
CA SER A 301 60.68 -13.52 12.86
C SER A 301 61.62 -13.29 11.68
N ASP A 302 61.33 -12.33 10.79
CA ASP A 302 62.13 -12.02 9.60
C ASP A 302 63.21 -10.93 9.83
N VAL A 303 63.46 -10.54 11.09
CA VAL A 303 64.54 -9.61 11.47
C VAL A 303 65.62 -10.35 12.25
N VAL A 304 66.39 -11.20 11.56
CA VAL A 304 67.72 -11.68 12.00
C VAL A 304 68.63 -11.77 10.78
#